data_AF-A0A9X1QN41-F1
#
_entry.id   AF-A0A9X1QN41-F1
#
_cell.length_a   1.000
_cell.length_b   1.000
_cell.length_c   1.000
_cell.angle_alpha   90.00
_cell.angle_beta   90.00
_cell.angle_gamma   90.00
#
_symmetry.space_group_name_H-M   'P 1'
#
loop_
_entity.id
_entity.type
_entity.pdbx_description
1 polymer ?
#
loop_
_entity_poly.entity_id
_entity_poly.type
_entity_poly.pdbx_seq_one_letter_code
_entity_poly.pdbx_strand_id
1 'polypeptide(L)'
;MTQRHQGFADQVDVRLFSGDDRIRMPRTMLPPIHGGSDGWFKLKDIKVTDRAITASAAVNFINNPKVHIDRLTGTITINGKAGSYSGQCEAVDPNAQRKF
;
A
#
# COMPACT_ATOMS: atom_id res chain seq x y z
N MET A 1 12.31 -25.67 -16.14
CA MET A 1 11.26 -25.51 -15.11
C MET A 1 11.53 -24.22 -14.37
N THR A 2 10.92 -23.10 -14.77
CA THR A 2 11.21 -21.79 -14.22
C THR A 2 10.34 -21.59 -12.97
N GLN A 3 10.94 -21.79 -11.81
CA GLN A 3 10.25 -21.72 -10.53
C GLN A 3 9.93 -20.24 -10.21
N ARG A 4 8.70 -19.81 -10.53
CA ARG A 4 8.11 -18.54 -10.08
C ARG A 4 7.84 -18.62 -8.57
N HIS A 5 8.87 -18.47 -7.74
CA HIS A 5 8.72 -18.45 -6.29
C HIS A 5 9.51 -17.29 -5.71
N GLN A 6 8.91 -16.09 -5.66
CA GLN A 6 9.16 -15.02 -4.67
C GLN A 6 8.39 -13.74 -5.03
N GLY A 7 7.05 -13.81 -5.07
CA GLY A 7 6.21 -12.61 -5.28
C GLY A 7 5.28 -12.25 -4.12
N PHE A 8 5.02 -13.19 -3.21
CA PHE A 8 3.90 -13.08 -2.28
C PHE A 8 4.22 -12.48 -0.90
N ALA A 9 5.49 -12.18 -0.59
CA ALA A 9 5.88 -11.67 0.73
C ALA A 9 5.77 -10.14 0.89
N ASP A 10 5.78 -9.40 -0.22
CA ASP A 10 5.83 -7.92 -0.24
C ASP A 10 4.69 -7.29 -1.06
N GLN A 11 3.58 -8.01 -1.25
CA GLN A 11 2.44 -7.47 -1.98
C GLN A 11 1.84 -6.27 -1.21
N VAL A 12 1.79 -5.13 -1.88
CA VAL A 12 1.15 -3.92 -1.38
C VAL A 12 -0.21 -3.78 -2.03
N ASP A 13 -1.25 -3.82 -1.20
CA ASP A 13 -2.63 -3.61 -1.63
C ASP A 13 -3.15 -2.29 -1.06
N VAL A 14 -3.79 -1.48 -1.89
CA VAL A 14 -4.35 -0.19 -1.48
C VAL A 14 -5.84 -0.19 -1.76
N ARG A 15 -6.65 0.08 -0.73
CA ARG A 15 -8.10 0.27 -0.84
C ARG A 15 -8.41 1.73 -0.53
N LEU A 16 -9.08 2.39 -1.45
CA LEU A 16 -9.48 3.79 -1.37
C LEU A 16 -10.91 3.93 -1.87
N PHE A 17 -11.60 4.97 -1.40
CA PHE A 17 -12.93 5.40 -1.88
C PHE A 17 -14.08 4.44 -1.55
N SER A 18 -13.85 3.43 -0.70
CA SER A 18 -14.88 2.49 -0.25
C SER A 18 -15.38 2.76 1.18
N GLY A 19 -14.95 3.86 1.81
CA GLY A 19 -15.24 4.21 3.20
C GLY A 19 -14.35 3.49 4.24
N ASP A 20 -13.50 2.57 3.81
CA ASP A 20 -12.49 1.91 4.65
C ASP A 20 -11.13 1.97 3.95
N ASP A 21 -10.59 3.19 3.93
CA ASP A 21 -9.34 3.51 3.27
C ASP A 21 -8.15 2.93 4.04
N ARG A 22 -7.47 1.96 3.43
CA ARG A 22 -6.44 1.17 4.08
C ARG A 22 -5.40 0.67 3.10
N ILE A 23 -4.22 0.40 3.63
CA ILE A 23 -3.09 -0.16 2.91
C ILE A 23 -2.61 -1.43 3.60
N ARG A 24 -2.31 -2.46 2.80
CA ARG A 24 -1.56 -3.62 3.26
C ARG A 24 -0.09 -3.35 3.02
N MET A 25 0.66 -3.25 4.11
CA MET A 25 2.08 -2.88 4.05
C MET A 25 2.95 -4.11 3.78
N PRO A 26 4.09 -3.96 3.09
CA PRO A 26 5.04 -5.06 2.89
C PRO A 26 5.63 -5.46 4.25
N ARG A 27 5.74 -6.78 4.50
CA ARG A 27 6.13 -7.30 5.83
C ARG A 27 7.51 -6.82 6.27
N THR A 28 8.39 -6.60 5.31
CA THR A 28 9.75 -6.07 5.51
C THR A 28 9.79 -4.67 6.12
N MET A 29 8.71 -3.89 6.00
CA MET A 29 8.59 -2.55 6.59
C MET A 29 7.90 -2.53 7.96
N LEU A 30 7.44 -3.68 8.45
CA LEU A 30 6.68 -3.76 9.69
C LEU A 30 7.61 -4.08 10.87
N PRO A 31 7.49 -3.36 12.00
CA PRO A 31 8.21 -3.71 13.22
C PRO A 31 7.70 -5.05 13.78
N PRO A 32 8.49 -5.80 14.57
CA PRO A 32 8.08 -7.11 15.10
C PRO A 32 6.74 -7.10 15.87
N ILE A 33 6.43 -5.97 16.51
CA ILE A 33 5.15 -5.69 17.15
C ILE A 33 4.54 -4.49 16.43
N HIS A 34 3.45 -4.72 15.71
CA HIS A 34 2.70 -3.70 15.00
C HIS A 34 1.20 -3.84 15.28
N GLY A 35 0.44 -2.75 15.07
CA GLY A 35 -1.02 -2.83 15.07
C GLY A 35 -1.56 -3.48 13.78
N GLY A 36 -2.87 -3.34 13.56
CA GLY A 36 -3.52 -3.82 12.33
C GLY A 36 -3.88 -5.31 12.36
N SER A 37 -4.81 -5.71 11.48
CA SER A 37 -5.20 -7.10 11.25
C SER A 37 -4.69 -7.53 9.88
N ASP A 38 -4.01 -8.66 9.79
CA ASP A 38 -3.54 -9.25 8.52
C ASP A 38 -2.62 -8.34 7.67
N GLY A 39 -1.94 -7.40 8.35
CA GLY A 39 -1.05 -6.42 7.73
C GLY A 39 -1.76 -5.19 7.14
N TRP A 40 -3.07 -5.04 7.39
CA TRP A 40 -3.84 -3.86 6.99
C TRP A 40 -3.74 -2.73 8.00
N PHE A 41 -3.50 -1.53 7.49
CA PHE A 41 -3.38 -0.30 8.25
C PHE A 41 -4.26 0.79 7.65
N LYS A 42 -4.92 1.56 8.52
CA LYS A 42 -5.74 2.70 8.09
C LYS A 42 -4.86 3.75 7.42
N LEU A 43 -5.32 4.30 6.30
CA LEU A 43 -4.73 5.48 5.68
C LEU A 43 -5.33 6.75 6.31
N LYS A 44 -4.46 7.71 6.63
CA LYS A 44 -4.82 9.01 7.18
C LYS A 44 -4.29 10.13 6.29
N ASP A 45 -4.85 11.33 6.45
CA ASP A 45 -4.43 12.54 5.72
C ASP A 45 -4.41 12.34 4.20
N ILE A 46 -5.40 11.59 3.69
CA ILE A 46 -5.47 11.23 2.28
C ILE A 46 -5.73 12.50 1.47
N LYS A 47 -4.82 12.79 0.54
CA LYS A 47 -4.97 13.85 -0.45
C LYS A 47 -4.91 13.23 -1.83
N VAL A 48 -5.98 13.46 -2.59
CA VAL A 48 -6.12 12.95 -3.96
C VAL A 48 -6.06 14.14 -4.90
N THR A 49 -5.20 14.02 -5.91
CA THR A 49 -5.07 14.97 -7.01
C THR A 49 -5.10 14.20 -8.32
N ASP A 50 -5.14 14.91 -9.44
CA ASP A 50 -5.11 14.28 -10.76
C ASP A 50 -3.82 13.49 -11.00
N ARG A 51 -2.70 13.92 -10.41
CA ARG A 51 -1.38 13.31 -10.64
C ARG A 51 -0.98 12.32 -9.57
N ALA A 52 -1.42 12.52 -8.33
CA ALA A 52 -0.93 11.73 -7.20
C ALA A 52 -1.97 11.54 -6.09
N ILE A 53 -1.79 10.44 -5.36
CA ILE A 53 -2.44 10.18 -4.07
C ILE A 53 -1.35 10.19 -3.00
N THR A 54 -1.53 10.98 -1.95
CA THR A 54 -0.64 10.95 -0.77
C THR A 54 -1.42 10.63 0.48
N ALA A 55 -0.80 9.89 1.39
CA ALA A 55 -1.42 9.50 2.66
C ALA A 55 -0.35 9.13 3.70
N SER A 56 -0.78 8.89 4.94
CA SER A 56 0.04 8.30 6.00
C SER A 56 -0.54 6.94 6.42
N ALA A 57 0.26 5.89 6.42
CA ALA A 57 -0.14 4.57 6.90
C ALA A 57 -0.06 4.51 8.43
N ALA A 58 -1.17 4.28 9.12
CA ALA A 58 -1.23 4.30 10.58
C ALA A 58 -0.73 2.99 11.23
N VAL A 59 0.58 2.72 11.15
CA VAL A 59 1.18 1.47 11.66
C VAL A 59 1.14 1.41 13.19
N ASN A 60 1.50 2.50 13.87
CA ASN A 60 1.29 2.70 15.30
C ASN A 60 1.38 4.21 15.64
N PHE A 61 1.32 4.59 16.93
CA PHE A 61 1.37 6.01 17.34
C PHE A 61 2.68 6.74 16.96
N ILE A 62 3.77 6.02 16.73
CA ILE A 62 5.13 6.59 16.51
C ILE A 62 5.57 6.45 15.05
N ASN A 63 5.18 5.38 14.37
CA ASN A 63 5.58 5.03 13.02
C ASN A 63 4.37 5.16 12.09
N ASN A 64 4.37 6.22 11.30
CA ASN A 64 3.34 6.49 10.29
C ASN A 64 4.01 6.75 8.93
N PRO A 65 4.39 5.69 8.18
CA PRO A 65 5.06 5.84 6.89
C PRO A 65 4.24 6.68 5.91
N LYS A 66 4.92 7.50 5.11
CA LYS A 66 4.31 8.32 4.05
C LYS A 66 4.16 7.50 2.79
N VAL A 67 2.93 7.46 2.28
CA VAL A 67 2.57 6.78 1.04
C VAL A 67 2.41 7.83 -0.05
N HIS A 68 3.02 7.60 -1.20
CA HIS A 68 2.84 8.40 -2.41
C HIS A 68 2.61 7.47 -3.59
N ILE A 69 1.49 7.67 -4.29
CA ILE A 69 1.13 6.96 -5.51
C ILE A 69 1.09 7.97 -6.63
N ASP A 70 1.98 7.82 -7.62
CA ASP A 70 1.92 8.53 -8.88
C ASP A 70 0.89 7.83 -9.78
N ARG A 71 -0.20 8.53 -10.08
CA ARG A 71 -1.32 8.01 -10.87
C ARG A 71 -1.02 7.98 -12.38
N LEU A 72 0.00 8.71 -12.83
CA LEU A 72 0.40 8.76 -14.23
C LEU A 72 1.30 7.58 -14.58
N THR A 73 2.21 7.22 -13.67
CA THR A 73 3.17 6.12 -13.89
C THR A 73 2.75 4.81 -13.21
N GLY A 74 1.77 4.86 -12.30
CA GLY A 74 1.42 3.72 -11.45
C GLY A 74 2.47 3.45 -10.37
N THR A 75 3.45 4.33 -10.14
CA THR A 75 4.49 4.07 -9.13
C THR A 75 3.96 4.33 -7.73
N ILE A 76 4.17 3.38 -6.81
CA ILE A 76 3.93 3.58 -5.38
C ILE A 76 5.26 3.66 -4.65
N THR A 77 5.36 4.59 -3.71
CA THR A 77 6.46 4.66 -2.74
C THR A 77 5.93 4.76 -1.33
N ILE A 78 6.61 4.09 -0.41
CA ILE A 78 6.30 4.12 1.02
C ILE A 78 7.60 4.45 1.74
N ASN A 79 7.63 5.56 2.46
CA ASN A 79 8.82 6.03 3.15
C ASN A 79 8.57 6.09 4.65
N GLY A 80 9.35 5.34 5.43
CA GLY A 80 9.26 5.29 6.88
C GLY A 80 10.63 5.25 7.54
N LYS A 81 10.65 5.24 8.87
CA LYS A 81 11.92 5.18 9.65
C LYS A 81 12.67 3.86 9.47
N ALA A 82 11.96 2.79 9.14
CA ALA A 82 12.52 1.45 8.92
C ALA A 82 13.05 1.24 7.49
N GLY A 83 12.93 2.24 6.61
CA GLY A 83 13.35 2.17 5.22
C GLY A 83 12.28 2.67 4.25
N SER A 84 12.57 2.45 2.97
CA SER A 84 11.71 2.85 1.86
C SER A 84 11.35 1.66 0.99
N TYR A 85 10.13 1.64 0.49
CA TYR A 85 9.64 0.71 -0.52
C TYR A 85 9.26 1.48 -1.78
N SER A 86 9.50 0.88 -2.93
CA SER A 86 9.04 1.35 -4.24
C SER A 86 8.52 0.17 -5.04
N GLY A 87 7.43 0.38 -5.76
CA GLY A 87 6.83 -0.65 -6.60
C GLY A 87 5.84 -0.07 -7.61
N GLN A 88 5.17 -0.97 -8.32
CA GLN A 88 4.21 -0.64 -9.37
C GLN A 88 2.82 -1.08 -8.93
N CYS A 89 1.87 -0.16 -9.04
CA CYS A 89 0.48 -0.33 -8.77
C CYS A 89 -0.30 -0.32 -10.07
N GLU A 90 -1.20 -1.29 -10.20
CA GLU A 90 -2.24 -1.29 -11.22
C GLU A 90 -3.57 -0.97 -10.53
N ALA A 91 -4.31 0.01 -11.08
CA ALA A 91 -5.64 0.32 -10.59
C ALA A 91 -6.60 -0.77 -11.04
N VAL A 92 -7.23 -1.45 -10.08
CA VAL A 92 -8.23 -2.48 -10.36
C VAL A 92 -9.60 -1.91 -10.02
N ASP A 93 -10.52 -1.94 -10.99
CA ASP A 93 -11.93 -1.66 -10.71
C ASP A 93 -12.51 -2.85 -9.91
N PRO A 94 -12.97 -2.63 -8.66
CA PRO A 94 -13.55 -3.69 -7.86
C PRO A 94 -14.86 -4.26 -8.45
N ASN A 95 -15.51 -3.54 -9.37
CA ASN A 95 -16.72 -3.97 -10.07
C ASN A 95 -16.46 -4.54 -11.47
N ALA A 96 -15.22 -4.51 -11.97
CA ALA A 96 -14.91 -5.12 -13.24
C ALA A 96 -15.11 -6.64 -13.12
N GLN A 97 -16.09 -7.17 -13.86
CA GLN A 97 -16.27 -8.61 -14.00
C GLN A 97 -14.95 -9.23 -14.45
N ARG A 98 -14.39 -10.12 -13.63
CA ARG A 98 -13.23 -10.91 -14.02
C ARG A 98 -13.64 -11.73 -15.23
N LYS A 99 -13.12 -11.38 -16.42
CA LYS A 99 -13.24 -12.23 -17.60
C LYS A 99 -12.33 -13.42 -17.37
N PHE A 100 -12.93 -14.60 -17.17
CA PHE A 100 -12.26 -15.89 -17.15
C PHE A 100 -12.09 -16.40 -18.58
#